data_AF-A0A9W6M0N9-F1
#
_entry.id   AF-A0A9W6M0N9-F1
#
_cell.length_a   1.000
_cell.length_b   1.000
_cell.length_c   1.000
_cell.angle_alpha   90.00
_cell.angle_beta   90.00
_cell.angle_gamma   90.00
#
_symmetry.space_group_name_H-M   'P 1'
#
loop_
_entity.id
_entity.type
_entity.pdbx_description
1 polymer ?
#
loop_
_entity_poly.entity_id
_entity_poly.type
_entity_poly.pdbx_seq_one_letter_code
_entity_poly.pdbx_strand_id
1 'polypeptide(L)'
;MSASELEMSSVRYPYRGRIFHVEKQAPGRWVVLDESHAELGTLIRVSVEGEEHEPVFGAVPTGFTETLHEGSDWKMLVASLINEALEPETASTGNQGEA
;
A
#
# COMPACT_ATOMS: atom_id res chain seq x y z
N MET A 1 -12.20 4.46 -11.62
CA MET A 1 -12.21 4.39 -10.14
C MET A 1 -11.21 5.44 -9.70
N SER A 2 -11.70 6.60 -9.25
CA SER A 2 -10.93 7.85 -9.09
C SER A 2 -10.48 8.01 -7.64
N ALA A 3 -9.40 8.76 -7.40
CA ALA A 3 -8.88 9.09 -6.06
C ALA A 3 -9.95 9.59 -5.06
N SER A 4 -11.07 10.13 -5.57
CA SER A 4 -12.24 10.55 -4.80
C SER A 4 -12.87 9.44 -3.95
N GLU A 5 -12.76 8.16 -4.34
CA GLU A 5 -13.36 7.04 -3.58
C GLU A 5 -12.67 6.81 -2.23
N LEU A 6 -11.34 7.00 -2.19
CA LEU A 6 -10.54 6.90 -0.97
C LEU A 6 -10.88 8.01 0.03
N GLU A 7 -11.26 9.20 -0.45
CA GLU A 7 -11.47 10.35 0.42
C GLU A 7 -12.81 10.32 1.16
N MET A 8 -13.78 9.50 0.72
CA MET A 8 -15.16 9.49 1.22
C MET A 8 -15.52 8.32 2.15
N SER A 9 -14.80 7.19 2.11
CA SER A 9 -15.20 5.97 2.83
C SER A 9 -14.07 4.94 2.99
N SER A 10 -14.31 3.93 3.84
CA SER A 10 -13.56 2.66 3.84
C SER A 10 -13.81 1.91 2.53
N VAL A 11 -12.75 1.50 1.84
CA VAL A 11 -12.82 0.79 0.56
C VAL A 11 -12.54 -0.69 0.78
N ARG A 12 -13.47 -1.55 0.37
CA ARG A 12 -13.24 -3.00 0.30
C ARG A 12 -12.41 -3.30 -0.94
N TYR A 13 -11.30 -4.00 -0.76
CA TYR A 13 -10.34 -4.32 -1.80
C TYR A 13 -10.22 -5.85 -1.95
N PRO A 14 -10.95 -6.47 -2.90
CA PRO A 14 -10.81 -7.89 -3.19
C PRO A 14 -9.47 -8.18 -3.87
N TYR A 15 -8.67 -9.09 -3.30
CA TYR A 15 -7.37 -9.46 -3.85
C TYR A 15 -7.00 -10.90 -3.48
N ARG A 16 -6.52 -11.67 -4.47
CA ARG A 16 -6.16 -13.10 -4.32
C ARG A 16 -7.20 -13.95 -3.56
N GLY A 17 -8.48 -13.71 -3.82
CA GLY A 17 -9.59 -14.45 -3.20
C GLY A 17 -9.91 -14.05 -1.74
N ARG A 18 -9.26 -13.02 -1.20
CA ARG A 18 -9.53 -12.45 0.13
C ARG A 18 -10.04 -11.01 0.01
N ILE A 19 -10.60 -10.48 1.09
CA ILE A 19 -11.06 -9.09 1.16
C ILE A 19 -10.16 -8.34 2.13
N PHE A 20 -9.57 -7.26 1.64
CA PHE A 20 -8.79 -6.31 2.41
C PHE A 20 -9.56 -5.00 2.54
N HIS A 21 -9.13 -4.15 3.47
CA HIS A 21 -9.76 -2.88 3.73
C HIS A 21 -8.74 -1.75 3.57
N VAL A 22 -9.11 -0.69 2.88
CA VAL A 22 -8.32 0.55 2.82
C VAL A 22 -9.13 1.63 3.53
N GLU A 23 -8.68 2.01 4.73
CA GLU A 23 -9.44 2.86 5.63
C GLU A 23 -8.79 4.22 5.80
N LYS A 24 -9.56 5.28 5.63
CA LYS A 24 -9.08 6.65 5.80
C LYS A 24 -8.83 6.95 7.28
N GLN A 25 -7.59 7.29 7.60
CA GLN A 25 -7.19 7.72 8.95
C GLN A 25 -7.17 9.24 9.05
N ALA A 26 -6.68 9.91 8.00
CA ALA A 26 -6.63 11.36 7.89
C ALA A 26 -6.69 11.78 6.41
N PRO A 27 -6.87 13.07 6.09
CA PRO A 27 -6.77 13.55 4.70
C PRO A 27 -5.42 13.14 4.10
N GLY A 28 -5.43 12.46 2.95
CA GLY A 28 -4.21 11.97 2.31
C GLY A 28 -3.51 10.81 3.04
N ARG A 29 -4.13 10.15 4.02
CA ARG A 29 -3.54 8.99 4.71
C ARG A 29 -4.57 7.90 4.95
N TRP A 30 -4.24 6.70 4.50
CA TRP A 30 -5.05 5.50 4.63
C TRP A 30 -4.24 4.35 5.19
N VAL A 31 -4.87 3.51 6.00
CA VAL A 31 -4.30 2.26 6.48
C VAL A 31 -4.85 1.11 5.65
N VAL A 32 -4.00 0.14 5.32
CA VAL A 32 -4.38 -1.11 4.64
C VAL A 32 -4.47 -2.20 5.69
N LEU A 33 -5.62 -2.86 5.76
CA LEU A 33 -5.93 -3.88 6.76
C LEU A 33 -6.32 -5.21 6.11
N ASP A 34 -6.02 -6.31 6.78
CA ASP A 34 -6.54 -7.63 6.42
C ASP A 34 -7.98 -7.86 6.93
N GLU A 35 -8.52 -9.06 6.70
CA GLU A 35 -9.87 -9.44 7.15
C GLU A 35 -10.06 -9.42 8.68
N SER A 36 -8.96 -9.60 9.43
CA SER A 36 -8.94 -9.54 10.89
C SER A 36 -8.73 -8.13 11.45
N HIS A 37 -8.63 -7.13 10.56
CA HIS A 37 -8.26 -5.74 10.85
C HIS A 37 -6.81 -5.57 11.37
N ALA A 38 -5.91 -6.49 11.01
CA ALA A 38 -4.48 -6.31 11.24
C ALA A 38 -3.89 -5.35 10.19
N GLU A 39 -3.04 -4.42 10.63
CA GLU A 39 -2.37 -3.45 9.75
C GLU A 39 -1.27 -4.10 8.90
N LEU A 40 -1.39 -3.93 7.58
CA LEU A 40 -0.45 -4.41 6.57
C LEU A 40 0.46 -3.28 6.05
N GLY A 41 0.07 -2.02 6.28
CA GLY A 41 0.85 -0.85 5.92
C GLY A 41 -0.02 0.40 5.76
N THR A 42 0.61 1.49 5.35
CA THR A 42 -0.03 2.78 5.12
C THR A 42 0.13 3.21 3.67
N LEU A 43 -0.97 3.67 3.07
CA LEU A 43 -0.98 4.43 1.83
C LEU A 43 -1.03 5.93 2.17
N ILE A 44 -0.11 6.73 1.64
CA ILE A 44 -0.10 8.18 1.81
C ILE A 44 -0.23 8.88 0.47
N ARG A 45 -0.83 10.07 0.43
CA ARG A 45 -0.77 10.97 -0.72
C ARG A 45 0.49 11.81 -0.60
N VAL A 46 1.40 11.65 -1.55
CA VAL A 46 2.69 12.37 -1.63
C VAL A 46 2.52 13.69 -2.37
N SER A 47 1.72 13.70 -3.45
CA SER A 47 1.36 14.92 -4.18
C SER A 47 -0.12 14.94 -4.52
N VAL A 48 -0.73 16.12 -4.49
CA VAL A 48 -2.10 16.34 -4.97
C VAL A 48 -2.19 16.46 -6.49
N GLU A 49 -1.08 16.80 -7.15
CA GLU A 49 -0.99 17.03 -8.59
C GLU A 49 0.38 16.54 -9.09
N GLY A 50 0.40 15.37 -9.72
CA GLY A 50 1.56 14.76 -10.37
C GLY A 50 1.70 15.21 -11.83
N GLU A 51 2.58 14.54 -12.59
CA GLU A 51 2.94 14.94 -13.97
C GLU A 51 1.73 14.96 -14.94
N GLU A 52 0.72 14.12 -14.70
CA GLU A 52 -0.52 14.07 -15.50
C GLU A 52 -1.72 14.73 -14.80
N HIS A 53 -1.47 15.61 -13.83
CA HIS A 53 -2.47 16.18 -12.91
C HIS A 53 -3.23 15.13 -12.08
N GLU A 54 -2.69 13.91 -11.98
CA GLU A 54 -3.20 12.86 -11.11
C GLU A 54 -2.51 12.90 -9.75
N PRO A 55 -3.21 12.61 -8.64
CA PRO A 55 -2.58 12.54 -7.34
C PRO A 55 -1.55 11.41 -7.28
N VAL A 56 -0.40 11.68 -6.66
CA VAL A 56 0.66 10.70 -6.45
C VAL A 56 0.53 10.15 -5.04
N PHE A 57 0.54 8.83 -4.94
CA PHE A 57 0.49 8.11 -3.68
C PHE A 57 1.80 7.40 -3.42
N GLY A 58 2.03 7.04 -2.15
CA GLY A 58 3.17 6.29 -1.70
C GLY A 58 2.75 5.16 -0.76
N ALA A 59 3.40 4.00 -0.89
CA ALA A 59 3.23 2.84 -0.04
C ALA A 59 4.30 2.80 1.05
N VAL A 60 3.88 2.79 2.31
CA VAL A 60 4.74 2.67 3.50
C VAL A 60 4.42 1.34 4.19
N PRO A 61 5.28 0.31 4.07
CA PRO A 61 5.05 -0.97 4.74
C PRO A 61 5.14 -0.84 6.27
N THR A 62 4.56 -1.81 6.98
CA THR A 62 4.61 -1.85 8.45
C THR A 62 6.07 -1.87 8.94
N GLY A 63 6.41 -0.96 9.86
CA GLY A 63 7.76 -0.82 10.42
C GLY A 63 8.68 0.13 9.65
N PHE A 64 8.24 0.66 8.51
CA PHE A 64 8.95 1.67 7.73
C PHE A 64 8.43 3.08 8.03
N THR A 65 9.29 4.07 7.84
CA THR A 65 8.94 5.51 7.97
C THR A 65 8.83 6.22 6.63
N GLU A 66 9.33 5.62 5.56
CA GLU A 66 9.44 6.19 4.21
C GLU A 66 8.70 5.32 3.20
N THR A 67 8.37 5.92 2.05
CA THR A 67 7.72 5.25 0.92
C THR A 67 8.71 4.34 0.19
N LEU A 68 8.33 3.09 -0.06
CA LEU A 68 9.13 2.18 -0.92
C LEU A 68 8.73 2.28 -2.39
N HIS A 69 7.46 2.59 -2.64
CA HIS A 69 6.91 2.73 -3.98
C HIS A 69 6.01 3.95 -4.03
N GLU A 70 6.07 4.69 -5.14
CA GLU A 70 5.23 5.84 -5.41
C GLU A 70 4.63 5.78 -6.81
N GLY A 71 3.43 6.34 -6.98
CA GLY A 71 2.74 6.41 -8.26
C GLY A 71 1.28 6.81 -8.15
N SER A 72 0.64 7.07 -9.30
CA SER A 72 -0.77 7.48 -9.38
C SER A 72 -1.74 6.31 -9.20
N ASP A 73 -1.31 5.08 -9.48
CA ASP A 73 -2.13 3.88 -9.30
C ASP A 73 -2.05 3.35 -7.86
N TRP A 74 -2.87 3.92 -6.99
CA TRP A 74 -2.96 3.51 -5.60
C TRP A 74 -3.35 2.04 -5.42
N LYS A 75 -4.05 1.41 -6.38
CA LYS A 75 -4.46 0.00 -6.25
C LYS A 75 -3.28 -0.93 -6.39
N MET A 76 -2.34 -0.60 -7.27
CA MET A 76 -1.09 -1.36 -7.37
C MET A 76 -0.22 -1.17 -6.12
N LEU A 77 -0.20 0.03 -5.55
CA LEU A 77 0.51 0.28 -4.28
C LEU A 77 -0.09 -0.52 -3.11
N VAL A 78 -1.43 -0.60 -3.02
CA VAL A 78 -2.11 -1.44 -2.02
C VAL A 78 -1.81 -2.93 -2.24
N ALA A 79 -1.82 -3.41 -3.50
CA ALA A 79 -1.44 -4.79 -3.80
C ALA A 79 0.01 -5.11 -3.38
N SER A 80 0.93 -4.16 -3.59
CA SER A 80 2.32 -4.27 -3.13
C SER A 80 2.41 -4.39 -1.61
N LEU A 81 1.73 -3.51 -0.85
CA LEU A 81 1.68 -3.61 0.62
C LEU A 81 1.14 -4.97 1.11
N ILE A 82 0.10 -5.48 0.46
CA ILE A 82 -0.46 -6.79 0.79
C ILE A 82 0.56 -7.92 0.50
N ASN A 83 1.22 -7.89 -0.66
CA ASN A 83 2.21 -8.91 -1.01
C ASN A 83 3.39 -8.88 -0.03
N GLU A 84 3.94 -7.70 0.27
CA GLU A 84 5.04 -7.51 1.23
C GLU A 84 4.67 -8.05 2.63
N ALA A 85 3.43 -7.85 3.07
CA ALA A 85 2.99 -8.31 4.39
C ALA A 85 2.71 -9.83 4.45
N LEU A 86 2.23 -10.43 3.36
CA LEU A 86 1.89 -11.87 3.29
C LEU A 86 3.08 -12.76 2.94
N GLU A 87 3.98 -12.21 2.14
CA GLU A 87 5.23 -12.84 1.69
C GLU A 87 6.37 -11.93 2.13
N PRO A 88 6.56 -11.70 3.46
CA PRO A 88 7.70 -10.92 3.91
C PRO A 88 8.91 -11.63 3.35
N GLU A 89 9.62 -10.98 2.41
CA GLU A 89 10.73 -11.62 1.72
C GLU A 89 11.57 -12.30 2.79
N THR A 90 11.64 -13.64 2.76
CA THR A 90 12.71 -14.33 3.46
C THR A 90 13.94 -13.71 2.85
N ALA A 91 14.58 -12.79 3.59
CA ALA A 91 15.83 -12.18 3.20
C ALA A 91 16.73 -13.33 2.81
N SER A 92 16.80 -13.59 1.50
CA SER A 92 17.69 -14.55 0.92
C SER A 92 19.02 -13.87 1.10
N THR A 93 19.62 -14.13 2.26
CA THR A 93 21.04 -13.93 2.48
C THR A 93 21.68 -14.95 1.57
N GLY A 94 21.71 -14.61 0.28
CA GLY A 94 22.43 -15.32 -0.75
C GLY A 94 23.89 -15.25 -0.37
N ASN A 95 24.34 -16.27 0.35
CA ASN A 95 25.71 -16.73 0.27
C ASN A 95 25.64 -18.17 -0.25
N GLN A 96 25.27 -18.30 -1.53
CA GLN A 96 25.82 -19.39 -2.33
C GLN A 96 27.32 -19.11 -2.48
N GLY A 97 28.14 -20.08 -2.10
CA GLY A 97 29.54 -19.88 -1.78
C GLY A 97 30.51 -19.82 -2.95
N GLU A 98 31.72 -19.37 -2.62
CA GLU A 98 33.03 -19.54 -3.26
C GLU A 98 34.03 -19.37 -2.10
N ALA A 99 35.07 -20.18 -1.84
CA ALA A 99 35.67 -21.35 -2.46
C ALA A 99 36.40 -22.14 -1.34
#